data_AF-A0A954A6U4-F1
#
_entry.id   AF-A0A954A6U4-F1
#
_cell.length_a   1.000
_cell.length_b   1.000
_cell.length_c   1.000
_cell.angle_alpha   90.00
_cell.angle_beta   90.00
_cell.angle_gamma   90.00
#
_symmetry.space_group_name_H-M   'P 1'
#
loop_
_entity.id
_entity.type
_entity.pdbx_description
1 polymer ?
#
loop_
_entity_poly.entity_id
_entity_poly.type
_entity_poly.pdbx_seq_one_letter_code
_entity_poly.pdbx_strand_id
1 'polypeptide(L)'
;MTPGEFRLTIHAHRELSDRDQRRLREGLDPLRRVVESFPVRELHLDIREHARANDFHVRASLRLPKQTLFTGERAKELYPAYERCVRKLIHKVGAYKDKLRGEPERSHIAAGTLRAVQPAVEPDAARLEESVSAGDFGRFRHAMSVYESSLADRVARAVNRFPELEGRLGTEIVISEIVEETFLNAFEHFGERPAKPLGSWLESWIVDSITLLLDDTDRAKRNLTLLNDASSV
;
A
#
# COMPACT_ATOMS: atom_id res chain seq x y z
N MET A 1 22.95 20.25 6.85
CA MET A 1 22.60 18.83 6.62
C MET A 1 22.58 18.60 5.13
N THR A 2 23.44 17.72 4.63
CA THR A 2 23.38 17.26 3.24
C THR A 2 22.03 16.58 3.01
N PRO A 3 21.33 16.85 1.89
CA PRO A 3 20.11 16.12 1.55
C PRO A 3 20.40 14.61 1.62
N GLY A 4 19.56 13.86 2.34
CA GLY A 4 19.71 12.42 2.42
C GLY A 4 19.65 11.80 1.04
N GLU A 5 20.60 10.93 0.72
CA GLU A 5 20.61 10.20 -0.55
C GLU A 5 19.38 9.28 -0.65
N PHE A 6 18.72 9.25 -1.81
CA PHE A 6 17.67 8.27 -2.09
C PHE A 6 18.32 6.92 -2.44
N ARG A 7 18.27 5.98 -1.49
CA ARG A 7 18.85 4.66 -1.67
C ARG A 7 17.80 3.71 -2.25
N LEU A 8 18.18 3.02 -3.31
CA LEU A 8 17.34 2.01 -3.97
C LEU A 8 18.02 0.66 -3.93
N THR A 9 17.30 -0.32 -3.41
CA THR A 9 17.69 -1.73 -3.45
C THR A 9 16.62 -2.51 -4.22
N ILE A 10 17.02 -3.25 -5.25
CA ILE A 10 16.12 -4.10 -6.04
C ILE A 10 16.49 -5.56 -5.80
N HIS A 11 15.54 -6.33 -5.30
CA HIS A 11 15.63 -7.78 -5.17
C HIS A 11 14.67 -8.43 -6.16
N ALA A 12 15.20 -9.18 -7.12
CA ALA A 12 14.39 -9.95 -8.06
C ALA A 12 14.69 -11.44 -7.92
N HIS A 13 13.65 -12.29 -7.98
CA HIS A 13 13.81 -13.76 -7.94
C HIS A 13 14.40 -14.34 -9.23
N ARG A 14 14.45 -13.52 -10.29
CA ARG A 14 15.11 -13.82 -11.56
C ARG A 14 16.04 -12.68 -11.92
N GLU A 15 16.99 -12.95 -12.81
CA GLU A 15 17.85 -11.91 -13.36
C GLU A 15 17.02 -10.93 -14.20
N LEU A 16 17.18 -9.64 -13.92
CA LEU A 16 16.56 -8.57 -14.69
C LEU A 16 17.52 -8.12 -15.77
N SER A 17 17.01 -7.97 -17.01
CA SER A 17 17.81 -7.39 -18.09
C SER A 17 18.27 -5.97 -17.72
N ASP A 18 19.41 -5.53 -18.24
CA ASP A 18 19.87 -4.14 -18.02
C ASP A 18 18.84 -3.11 -18.46
N ARG A 19 18.06 -3.44 -19.50
CA ARG A 19 16.96 -2.60 -19.98
C ARG A 19 15.88 -2.46 -18.90
N ASP A 20 15.46 -3.58 -18.29
CA ASP A 20 14.45 -3.55 -17.23
C ASP A 20 15.00 -2.82 -16.00
N GLN A 21 16.24 -3.08 -15.59
CA GLN A 21 16.85 -2.40 -14.45
C GLN A 21 16.93 -0.88 -14.66
N ARG A 22 17.33 -0.42 -15.85
CA ARG A 22 17.33 1.02 -16.18
C ARG A 22 15.92 1.59 -16.13
N ARG A 23 14.96 0.93 -16.78
CA ARG A 23 13.56 1.38 -16.83
C ARG A 23 12.95 1.49 -15.43
N LEU A 24 13.21 0.52 -14.54
CA LEU A 24 12.78 0.54 -13.13
C LEU A 24 13.45 1.65 -12.32
N ARG A 25 14.68 2.06 -12.65
CA ARG A 25 15.38 3.16 -11.97
C ARG A 25 14.89 4.53 -12.43
N GLU A 26 14.68 4.69 -13.73
CA GLU A 26 14.17 5.91 -14.35
C GLU A 26 12.72 6.19 -13.94
N GLY A 27 11.89 5.15 -13.83
CA GLY A 27 10.50 5.27 -13.38
C GLY A 27 10.31 5.78 -11.94
N LEU A 28 11.39 5.89 -11.14
CA LEU A 28 11.32 6.36 -9.75
C LEU A 28 11.42 7.89 -9.61
N ASP A 29 11.66 8.62 -10.69
CA ASP A 29 11.80 10.08 -10.63
C ASP A 29 10.60 10.80 -9.99
N PRO A 30 9.33 10.43 -10.28
CA PRO A 30 8.18 11.01 -9.59
C PRO A 30 8.23 10.77 -8.08
N LEU A 31 8.56 9.55 -7.63
CA LEU A 31 8.66 9.22 -6.21
C LEU A 31 9.80 10.01 -5.54
N ARG A 32 10.97 10.10 -6.18
CA ARG A 32 12.14 10.84 -5.67
C ARG A 32 11.82 12.28 -5.30
N ARG A 33 11.03 12.97 -6.15
CA ARG A 33 10.56 14.34 -5.90
C ARG A 33 9.65 14.39 -4.68
N VAL A 34 8.68 13.47 -4.58
CA VAL A 34 7.73 13.48 -3.47
C VAL A 34 8.42 13.15 -2.15
N VAL A 35 9.49 12.36 -2.13
CA VAL A 35 10.22 12.04 -0.89
C VAL A 35 11.41 12.98 -0.59
N GLU A 36 11.64 14.02 -1.39
CA GLU A 36 12.83 14.88 -1.26
C GLU A 36 12.94 15.64 0.06
N SER A 37 11.80 15.90 0.69
CA SER A 37 11.72 16.60 1.98
C SER A 37 12.17 15.75 3.17
N PHE A 38 12.40 14.45 2.99
CA PHE A 38 12.77 13.54 4.08
C PHE A 38 14.29 13.33 4.19
N PRO A 39 14.86 13.33 5.40
CA PRO A 39 16.30 13.17 5.62
C PRO A 39 16.80 11.74 5.40
N VAL A 40 15.93 10.74 5.51
CA VAL A 40 16.22 9.33 5.23
C VAL A 40 15.12 8.80 4.32
N ARG A 41 15.53 8.16 3.22
CA ARG A 41 14.66 7.64 2.18
C ARG A 41 15.31 6.42 1.53
N GLU A 42 14.89 5.25 1.98
CA GLU A 42 15.38 3.98 1.47
C GLU A 42 14.20 3.21 0.89
N LEU A 43 14.29 2.89 -0.40
CA LEU A 43 13.30 2.11 -1.12
C LEU A 43 13.86 0.72 -1.40
N HIS A 44 13.14 -0.29 -0.93
CA HIS A 44 13.34 -1.68 -1.31
C HIS A 44 12.24 -2.11 -2.28
N LEU A 45 12.63 -2.61 -3.45
CA LEU A 45 11.74 -3.24 -4.41
C LEU A 45 11.96 -4.76 -4.39
N ASP A 46 10.90 -5.53 -4.22
CA ASP A 46 10.92 -6.99 -4.34
C ASP A 46 10.06 -7.42 -5.52
N ILE A 47 10.67 -8.13 -6.48
CA ILE A 47 10.04 -8.55 -7.73
C ILE A 47 10.01 -10.07 -7.77
N ARG A 48 8.80 -10.62 -7.90
CA ARG A 48 8.54 -12.06 -8.01
C ARG A 48 7.79 -12.35 -9.29
N GLU A 49 8.15 -13.44 -9.95
CA GLU A 49 7.40 -14.00 -11.08
C GLU A 49 6.73 -15.29 -10.61
N HIS A 50 5.41 -15.39 -10.79
CA HIS A 50 4.66 -16.58 -10.45
C HIS A 50 4.38 -17.40 -11.72
N ALA A 51 5.26 -18.36 -12.01
CA ALA A 51 5.19 -19.18 -13.23
C ALA A 51 3.81 -19.83 -13.46
N ARG A 52 3.13 -20.28 -12.39
CA ARG A 52 1.79 -20.90 -12.48
C ARG A 52 0.69 -19.92 -12.87
N ALA A 53 0.72 -18.71 -12.34
CA ALA A 53 -0.28 -17.67 -12.61
C ALA A 53 0.08 -16.83 -13.85
N ASN A 54 1.30 -17.01 -14.37
CA ASN A 54 1.90 -16.21 -15.44
C ASN A 54 1.73 -14.71 -15.17
N ASP A 55 2.12 -14.28 -13.98
CA ASP A 55 2.07 -12.89 -13.56
C ASP A 55 3.30 -12.50 -12.71
N PHE A 56 3.51 -11.21 -12.60
CA PHE A 56 4.51 -10.58 -11.75
C PHE A 56 3.84 -9.99 -10.52
N HIS A 57 4.53 -10.07 -9.39
CA HIS A 57 4.20 -9.39 -8.16
C HIS A 57 5.37 -8.46 -7.81
N VAL A 58 5.11 -7.15 -7.80
CA VAL A 58 6.07 -6.12 -7.43
C VAL A 58 5.65 -5.54 -6.08
N ARG A 59 6.60 -5.46 -5.16
CA ARG A 59 6.39 -4.92 -3.82
C ARG A 59 7.38 -3.81 -3.54
N ALA A 60 6.94 -2.83 -2.77
CA ALA A 60 7.74 -1.68 -2.41
C ALA A 60 7.63 -1.41 -0.92
N SER A 61 8.79 -1.32 -0.27
CA SER A 61 8.93 -0.87 1.11
C SER A 61 9.77 0.41 1.13
N LEU A 62 9.18 1.51 1.56
CA LEU A 62 9.81 2.82 1.66
C LEU A 62 9.98 3.20 3.12
N ARG A 63 11.22 3.21 3.59
CA ARG A 63 11.56 3.67 4.93
C ARG A 63 11.61 5.19 4.97
N LEU A 64 10.77 5.78 5.81
CA LEU A 64 10.72 7.20 6.13
C LEU A 64 11.02 7.40 7.63
N PRO A 65 11.20 8.65 8.11
CA PRO A 65 11.31 8.90 9.54
C PRO A 65 10.09 8.34 10.29
N LYS A 66 10.29 7.61 11.38
CA LYS A 66 9.24 7.08 12.27
C LYS A 66 8.27 6.04 11.66
N GLN A 67 8.24 5.85 10.35
CA GLN A 67 7.33 4.89 9.70
C GLN A 67 7.94 4.31 8.42
N THR A 68 7.62 3.06 8.13
CA THR A 68 7.87 2.42 6.83
C THR A 68 6.55 2.28 6.10
N LEU A 69 6.50 2.70 4.84
CA LEU A 69 5.33 2.56 3.97
C LEU A 69 5.50 1.33 3.09
N PHE A 70 4.49 0.48 3.03
CA PHE A 70 4.49 -0.75 2.23
C PHE A 70 3.39 -0.70 1.18
N THR A 71 3.62 -1.25 -0.01
CA THR A 71 2.55 -1.51 -1.01
C THR A 71 2.98 -2.62 -1.97
N GLY A 72 2.02 -3.22 -2.66
CA GLY A 72 2.26 -4.33 -3.58
C GLY A 72 1.26 -4.33 -4.73
N GLU A 73 1.69 -4.87 -5.87
CA GLU A 73 0.92 -4.91 -7.11
C GLU A 73 1.18 -6.14 -7.95
N ARG A 74 0.13 -6.62 -8.63
CA ARG A 74 0.21 -7.75 -9.55
C ARG A 74 -0.19 -7.36 -10.97
N ALA A 75 0.50 -7.94 -11.94
CA ALA A 75 0.15 -7.77 -13.35
C ALA A 75 0.76 -8.88 -14.21
N LYS A 76 0.19 -9.13 -15.39
CA LYS A 76 0.77 -10.07 -16.37
C LYS A 76 2.16 -9.67 -16.84
N GLU A 77 2.49 -8.39 -16.77
CA GLU A 77 3.79 -7.84 -17.16
C GLU A 77 4.44 -7.11 -15.98
N LEU A 78 5.78 -7.15 -15.91
CA LEU A 78 6.54 -6.53 -14.81
C LEU A 78 6.28 -5.03 -14.69
N TYR A 79 6.38 -4.28 -15.79
CA TYR A 79 6.37 -2.83 -15.72
C TYR A 79 5.01 -2.23 -15.29
N PRO A 80 3.86 -2.73 -15.78
CA PRO A 80 2.56 -2.30 -15.25
C PRO A 80 2.38 -2.55 -13.75
N ALA A 81 2.83 -3.70 -13.22
CA ALA A 81 2.79 -3.95 -11.78
C ALA A 81 3.68 -2.94 -11.03
N TYR A 82 4.90 -2.71 -11.51
CA TYR A 82 5.83 -1.75 -10.94
C TYR A 82 5.28 -0.31 -10.95
N GLU A 83 4.72 0.14 -12.07
CA GLU A 83 4.21 1.50 -12.23
C GLU A 83 3.05 1.76 -11.27
N ARG A 84 2.10 0.82 -11.16
CA ARG A 84 1.02 0.88 -10.17
C ARG A 84 1.55 0.88 -8.75
N CYS A 85 2.55 0.05 -8.45
CA CYS A 85 3.21 -0.03 -7.14
C CYS A 85 3.82 1.33 -6.73
N VAL A 86 4.57 1.96 -7.65
CA VAL A 86 5.18 3.28 -7.42
C VAL A 86 4.11 4.37 -7.27
N ARG A 87 3.05 4.35 -8.09
CA ARG A 87 1.93 5.30 -7.98
C ARG A 87 1.25 5.22 -6.61
N LYS A 88 0.90 4.02 -6.14
CA LYS A 88 0.36 3.83 -4.78
C LYS A 88 1.31 4.36 -3.72
N LEU A 89 2.60 4.09 -3.86
CA LEU A 89 3.60 4.57 -2.90
C LEU A 89 3.65 6.10 -2.84
N ILE A 90 3.55 6.78 -3.99
CA ILE A 90 3.45 8.25 -4.05
C ILE A 90 2.23 8.74 -3.27
N HIS A 91 1.07 8.11 -3.45
CA HIS A 91 -0.14 8.45 -2.70
C HIS A 91 0.05 8.25 -1.19
N LYS A 92 0.67 7.14 -0.76
CA LYS A 92 0.98 6.89 0.65
C LYS A 92 1.92 7.93 1.24
N VAL A 93 2.93 8.37 0.49
CA VAL A 93 3.83 9.45 0.94
C VAL A 93 3.08 10.76 1.10
N GLY A 94 2.14 11.07 0.20
CA GLY A 94 1.24 12.23 0.33
C GLY A 94 0.45 12.19 1.63
N ALA A 95 -0.30 11.10 1.85
CA ALA A 95 -1.08 10.91 3.07
C ALA A 95 -0.21 10.98 4.34
N TYR A 96 0.99 10.42 4.31
CA TYR A 96 1.95 10.51 5.41
C TYR A 96 2.40 11.96 5.70
N LYS A 97 2.65 12.77 4.66
CA LYS A 97 2.97 14.20 4.84
C LYS A 97 1.81 14.98 5.45
N ASP A 98 0.59 14.67 5.06
CA ASP A 98 -0.59 15.37 5.58
C ASP A 98 -0.83 15.01 7.06
N LYS A 99 -0.61 13.75 7.45
CA LYS A 99 -0.55 13.36 8.87
C LYS A 99 0.50 14.12 9.66
N LEU A 100 1.71 14.29 9.13
CA LEU A 100 2.78 15.06 9.79
C LEU A 100 2.43 16.55 9.98
N ARG A 101 1.51 17.09 9.16
CA ARG A 101 1.01 18.47 9.28
C ARG A 101 -0.09 18.63 10.32
N GLY A 102 -0.44 17.55 11.03
CA GLY A 102 -1.41 17.57 12.12
C GLY A 102 -2.85 17.41 11.66
N GLU A 103 -3.10 16.81 10.49
CA GLU A 103 -4.46 16.37 10.17
C GLU A 103 -4.91 15.30 11.19
N PRO A 104 -6.05 15.49 11.86
CA PRO A 104 -6.48 14.61 12.93
C PRO A 104 -6.72 13.20 12.41
N GLU A 105 -5.94 12.26 12.95
CA GLU A 105 -6.11 10.84 12.70
C GLU A 105 -7.43 10.38 13.34
N ARG A 106 -8.41 10.02 12.51
CA ARG A 106 -9.69 9.48 12.97
C ARG A 106 -9.49 8.04 13.44
N SER A 107 -8.95 7.86 14.65
CA SER A 107 -8.87 6.54 15.27
C SER A 107 -10.26 6.12 15.75
N HIS A 108 -10.84 5.09 15.14
CA HIS A 108 -12.06 4.46 15.65
C HIS A 108 -11.72 3.07 16.23
N ILE A 109 -12.11 2.87 17.48
CA ILE A 109 -12.14 1.57 18.17
C ILE A 109 -13.62 1.19 18.30
N ALA A 110 -14.02 -0.02 17.89
CA ALA A 110 -14.89 -0.96 18.63
C ALA A 110 -15.95 -1.76 17.81
N ALA A 111 -15.96 -3.06 18.11
CA ALA A 111 -17.09 -3.98 18.38
C ALA A 111 -18.19 -4.30 17.33
N GLY A 112 -18.17 -5.56 16.86
CA GLY A 112 -19.36 -6.44 16.88
C GLY A 112 -20.12 -6.74 15.58
N THR A 113 -20.48 -8.03 15.42
CA THR A 113 -21.40 -8.70 14.46
C THR A 113 -21.16 -8.58 12.94
N LEU A 114 -21.56 -9.63 12.20
CA LEU A 114 -21.42 -9.90 10.76
C LEU A 114 -22.11 -8.85 9.84
N ARG A 115 -21.80 -7.57 10.02
CA ARG A 115 -22.34 -6.51 9.17
C ARG A 115 -21.45 -6.34 7.94
N ALA A 116 -22.11 -6.22 6.78
CA ALA A 116 -21.48 -5.79 5.55
C ALA A 116 -20.78 -4.43 5.75
N VAL A 117 -19.80 -4.13 4.91
CA VAL A 117 -19.19 -2.78 4.86
C VAL A 117 -20.28 -1.80 4.42
N GLN A 118 -20.72 -0.95 5.34
CA GLN A 118 -21.83 -0.02 5.16
C GLN A 118 -21.34 1.41 5.39
N PRO A 119 -21.79 2.37 4.58
CA PRO A 119 -21.41 3.75 4.81
C PRO A 119 -22.20 4.32 6.00
N ALA A 120 -21.58 5.22 6.75
CA ALA A 120 -22.27 5.98 7.79
C ALA A 120 -23.31 6.96 7.20
N VAL A 121 -23.04 7.48 6.01
CA VAL A 121 -23.92 8.32 5.20
C VAL A 121 -23.70 8.01 3.72
N GLU A 122 -24.72 8.17 2.88
CA GLU A 122 -24.61 7.87 1.44
C GLU A 122 -23.42 8.62 0.80
N PRO A 123 -22.49 7.92 0.14
CA PRO A 123 -21.35 8.57 -0.51
C PRO A 123 -21.80 9.36 -1.74
N ASP A 124 -21.15 10.50 -1.97
CA ASP A 124 -21.34 11.26 -3.19
C ASP A 124 -20.63 10.56 -4.37
N ALA A 125 -21.40 9.81 -5.15
CA ALA A 125 -20.89 9.04 -6.29
C ALA A 125 -20.24 9.93 -7.36
N ALA A 126 -20.81 11.11 -7.63
CA ALA A 126 -20.27 12.03 -8.62
C ALA A 126 -18.89 12.54 -8.18
N ARG A 127 -18.74 12.86 -6.89
CA ARG A 127 -17.44 13.27 -6.34
C ARG A 127 -16.39 12.16 -6.36
N LEU A 128 -16.79 10.90 -6.16
CA LEU A 128 -15.88 9.76 -6.29
C LEU A 128 -15.38 9.61 -7.72
N GLU A 129 -16.28 9.67 -8.71
CA GLU A 129 -15.96 9.60 -10.13
C GLU A 129 -15.05 10.76 -10.60
N GLU A 130 -15.33 11.97 -10.13
CA GLU A 130 -14.50 13.15 -10.40
C GLU A 130 -13.09 12.96 -9.83
N SER A 131 -12.99 12.50 -8.58
CA SER A 131 -11.70 12.31 -7.90
C SER A 131 -10.83 11.27 -8.60
N VAL A 132 -11.43 10.16 -9.05
CA VAL A 132 -10.74 9.11 -9.83
C VAL A 132 -10.29 9.67 -11.18
N SER A 133 -11.18 10.35 -11.89
CA SER A 133 -10.88 10.94 -13.20
C SER A 133 -9.75 11.98 -13.13
N ALA A 134 -9.65 12.70 -12.01
CA ALA A 134 -8.60 13.68 -11.74
C ALA A 134 -7.28 13.07 -11.21
N GLY A 135 -7.24 11.77 -10.88
CA GLY A 135 -6.09 11.15 -10.24
C GLY A 135 -5.86 11.62 -8.79
N ASP A 136 -6.89 12.18 -8.13
CA ASP A 136 -6.82 12.76 -6.79
C ASP A 136 -7.27 11.76 -5.73
N PHE A 137 -6.33 10.90 -5.31
CA PHE A 137 -6.56 9.93 -4.25
C PHE A 137 -6.96 10.59 -2.92
N GLY A 138 -6.44 11.79 -2.60
CA GLY A 138 -6.79 12.48 -1.36
C GLY A 138 -8.27 12.84 -1.29
N ARG A 139 -8.82 13.40 -2.37
CA ARG A 139 -10.27 13.65 -2.49
C ARG A 139 -11.09 12.37 -2.47
N PHE A 140 -10.64 11.33 -3.16
CA PHE A 140 -11.30 10.03 -3.14
C PHE A 140 -11.34 9.45 -1.72
N ARG A 141 -10.20 9.43 -1.02
CA ARG A 141 -10.06 8.95 0.36
C ARG A 141 -10.95 9.71 1.34
N HIS A 142 -11.06 11.03 1.18
CA HIS A 142 -11.95 11.85 1.97
C HIS A 142 -13.43 11.48 1.75
N ALA A 143 -13.86 11.35 0.49
CA ALA A 143 -15.22 10.93 0.15
C ALA A 143 -15.55 9.51 0.65
N MET A 144 -14.55 8.62 0.66
CA MET A 144 -14.68 7.25 1.17
C MET A 144 -14.63 7.13 2.70
N SER A 145 -14.34 8.21 3.44
CA SER A 145 -14.24 8.17 4.91
C SER A 145 -15.53 7.72 5.60
N VAL A 146 -16.68 7.81 4.91
CA VAL A 146 -17.97 7.30 5.40
C VAL A 146 -17.99 5.78 5.61
N TYR A 147 -17.11 5.03 4.94
CA TYR A 147 -16.98 3.57 5.10
C TYR A 147 -15.96 3.15 6.15
N GLU A 148 -15.13 4.07 6.63
CA GLU A 148 -13.89 3.77 7.35
C GLU A 148 -14.10 2.90 8.58
N SER A 149 -15.08 3.24 9.43
CA SER A 149 -15.37 2.46 10.64
C SER A 149 -15.82 1.02 10.31
N SER A 150 -16.78 0.87 9.39
CA SER A 150 -17.30 -0.46 9.04
C SER A 150 -16.25 -1.32 8.32
N LEU A 151 -15.39 -0.68 7.53
CA LEU A 151 -14.30 -1.34 6.82
C LEU A 151 -13.22 -1.78 7.82
N ALA A 152 -12.84 -0.93 8.78
CA ALA A 152 -11.89 -1.27 9.83
C ALA A 152 -12.35 -2.50 10.64
N ASP A 153 -13.63 -2.55 11.02
CA ASP A 153 -14.19 -3.73 11.70
C ASP A 153 -14.13 -4.99 10.84
N ARG A 154 -14.37 -4.84 9.53
CA ARG A 154 -14.30 -5.96 8.60
C ARG A 154 -12.88 -6.45 8.40
N VAL A 155 -11.92 -5.53 8.30
CA VAL A 155 -10.49 -5.81 8.25
C VAL A 155 -10.06 -6.53 9.53
N ALA A 156 -10.38 -6.00 10.71
CA ALA A 156 -10.02 -6.63 12.00
C ALA A 156 -10.50 -8.08 12.08
N ARG A 157 -11.73 -8.36 11.62
CA ARG A 157 -12.27 -9.72 11.55
C ARG A 157 -11.60 -10.58 10.48
N ALA A 158 -11.32 -10.01 9.32
CA ALA A 158 -10.66 -10.73 8.24
C ALA A 158 -9.27 -11.18 8.67
N VAL A 159 -8.53 -10.27 9.31
CA VAL A 159 -7.22 -10.48 9.91
C VAL A 159 -7.23 -11.64 10.91
N ASN A 160 -8.24 -11.75 11.79
CA ASN A 160 -8.36 -12.86 12.74
C ASN A 160 -8.51 -14.25 12.07
N ARG A 161 -8.74 -14.31 10.74
CA ARG A 161 -8.78 -15.58 9.99
C ARG A 161 -7.42 -16.01 9.46
N PHE A 162 -6.38 -15.21 9.67
CA PHE A 162 -5.01 -15.49 9.25
C PHE A 162 -4.15 -15.62 10.53
N PRO A 163 -4.00 -16.82 11.12
CA PRO A 163 -3.21 -17.02 12.32
C PRO A 163 -1.76 -16.50 12.19
N GLU A 164 -1.22 -16.51 10.98
CA GLU A 164 0.09 -15.93 10.64
C GLU A 164 0.18 -14.41 10.90
N LEU A 165 -0.96 -13.70 11.05
CA LEU A 165 -1.02 -12.28 11.40
C LEU A 165 -0.99 -12.01 12.90
N GLU A 166 -1.40 -12.95 13.77
CA GLU A 166 -1.55 -12.69 15.21
C GLU A 166 -0.24 -12.21 15.87
N GLY A 167 0.92 -12.71 15.40
CA GLY A 167 2.23 -12.27 15.89
C GLY A 167 2.75 -10.94 15.32
N ARG A 168 2.04 -10.33 14.36
CA ARG A 168 2.51 -9.17 13.56
C ARG A 168 1.62 -7.95 13.69
N LEU A 169 0.35 -8.18 14.03
CA LEU A 169 -0.61 -7.12 14.29
C LEU A 169 -0.18 -6.30 15.49
N GLY A 170 -0.19 -4.98 15.32
CA GLY A 170 0.17 -4.03 16.37
C GLY A 170 1.68 -3.79 16.54
N THR A 171 2.54 -4.60 15.91
CA THR A 171 3.99 -4.37 15.85
C THR A 171 4.44 -3.88 14.47
N GLU A 172 3.91 -4.46 13.40
CA GLU A 172 4.34 -4.19 12.02
C GLU A 172 3.25 -3.73 11.09
N ILE A 173 2.04 -4.28 11.25
CA ILE A 173 0.88 -3.95 10.43
C ILE A 173 -0.23 -3.51 11.38
N VAL A 174 -0.73 -2.30 11.17
CA VAL A 174 -1.90 -1.79 11.87
C VAL A 174 -3.14 -1.88 10.98
N ILE A 175 -4.32 -2.06 11.57
CA ILE A 175 -5.59 -2.17 10.83
C ILE A 175 -5.78 -1.00 9.87
N SER A 176 -5.39 0.22 10.28
CA SER A 176 -5.47 1.42 9.45
C SER A 176 -4.63 1.33 8.17
N GLU A 177 -3.51 0.61 8.15
CA GLU A 177 -2.70 0.42 6.94
C GLU A 177 -3.38 -0.52 5.94
N ILE A 178 -4.05 -1.56 6.42
CA ILE A 178 -4.83 -2.47 5.57
C ILE A 178 -6.07 -1.74 5.01
N VAL A 179 -6.74 -0.93 5.83
CA VAL A 179 -7.86 -0.07 5.39
C VAL A 179 -7.39 0.89 4.29
N GLU A 180 -6.25 1.55 4.50
CA GLU A 180 -5.68 2.47 3.52
C GLU A 180 -5.29 1.76 2.21
N GLU A 181 -4.65 0.59 2.29
CA GLU A 181 -4.35 -0.23 1.11
C GLU A 181 -5.63 -0.67 0.39
N THR A 182 -6.70 -0.97 1.13
CA THR A 182 -8.00 -1.33 0.56
C THR A 182 -8.60 -0.15 -0.22
N PHE A 183 -8.53 1.07 0.32
CA PHE A 183 -8.99 2.26 -0.40
C PHE A 183 -8.12 2.60 -1.62
N LEU A 184 -6.80 2.41 -1.53
CA LEU A 184 -5.91 2.57 -2.68
C LEU A 184 -6.24 1.57 -3.79
N ASN A 185 -6.42 0.28 -3.45
CA ASN A 185 -6.86 -0.73 -4.41
C ASN A 185 -8.19 -0.35 -5.08
N ALA A 186 -9.16 0.13 -4.29
CA ALA A 186 -10.42 0.60 -4.82
C ALA A 186 -10.23 1.81 -5.75
N PHE A 187 -9.42 2.80 -5.38
CA PHE A 187 -9.15 3.96 -6.23
C PHE A 187 -8.57 3.57 -7.59
N GLU A 188 -7.56 2.70 -7.57
CA GLU A 188 -6.83 2.24 -8.76
C GLU A 188 -7.70 1.43 -9.72
N HIS A 189 -8.65 0.65 -9.20
CA HIS A 189 -9.54 -0.21 -9.98
C HIS A 189 -10.96 0.35 -10.14
N PHE A 190 -11.18 1.63 -9.85
CA PHE A 190 -12.54 2.20 -9.85
C PHE A 190 -13.22 2.16 -11.20
N GLY A 191 -12.48 2.37 -12.30
CA GLY A 191 -13.00 2.24 -13.66
C GLY A 191 -13.43 0.81 -14.03
N GLU A 192 -12.93 -0.21 -13.31
CA GLU A 192 -13.21 -1.63 -13.54
C GLU A 192 -14.27 -2.18 -12.57
N ARG A 193 -14.89 -1.30 -11.77
CA ARG A 193 -15.83 -1.70 -10.73
C ARG A 193 -17.07 -2.39 -11.34
N PRO A 194 -17.44 -3.59 -10.87
CA PRO A 194 -18.68 -4.23 -11.30
C PRO A 194 -19.91 -3.51 -10.74
N ALA A 195 -21.09 -3.73 -11.33
CA ALA A 195 -22.36 -3.16 -10.92
C ALA A 195 -22.90 -3.75 -9.59
N LYS A 196 -22.11 -3.65 -8.52
CA LYS A 196 -22.45 -4.07 -7.14
C LYS A 196 -22.35 -2.88 -6.17
N PRO A 197 -22.98 -2.96 -4.99
CA PRO A 197 -22.87 -1.93 -3.96
C PRO A 197 -21.41 -1.66 -3.60
N LEU A 198 -21.06 -0.38 -3.39
CA LEU A 198 -19.68 0.06 -3.18
C LEU A 198 -19.03 -0.62 -1.96
N GLY A 199 -19.77 -0.79 -0.87
CA GLY A 199 -19.31 -1.53 0.31
C GLY A 199 -18.94 -2.98 0.02
N SER A 200 -19.77 -3.71 -0.75
CA SER A 200 -19.48 -5.09 -1.17
C SER A 200 -18.31 -5.18 -2.15
N TRP A 201 -17.97 -4.08 -2.83
CA TRP A 201 -16.78 -3.99 -3.67
C TRP A 201 -15.52 -3.68 -2.87
N LEU A 202 -15.58 -2.77 -1.89
CA LEU A 202 -14.50 -2.58 -0.92
C LEU A 202 -14.15 -3.88 -0.21
N GLU A 203 -15.15 -4.64 0.21
CA GLU A 203 -14.94 -5.90 0.91
C GLU A 203 -14.14 -6.92 0.08
N SER A 204 -14.32 -6.96 -1.25
CA SER A 204 -13.54 -7.88 -2.10
C SER A 204 -12.05 -7.55 -2.11
N TRP A 205 -11.65 -6.32 -1.82
CA TRP A 205 -10.25 -5.91 -1.79
C TRP A 205 -9.55 -6.19 -0.45
N ILE A 206 -10.28 -6.54 0.61
CA ILE A 206 -9.69 -6.73 1.94
C ILE A 206 -8.68 -7.88 1.95
N VAL A 207 -9.07 -9.04 1.42
CA VAL A 207 -8.20 -10.23 1.42
C VAL A 207 -6.96 -9.98 0.57
N ASP A 208 -7.13 -9.41 -0.62
CA ASP A 208 -6.00 -9.07 -1.49
C ASP A 208 -5.06 -8.06 -0.82
N SER A 209 -5.60 -7.01 -0.18
CA SER A 209 -4.80 -6.03 0.56
C SER A 209 -4.02 -6.67 1.71
N ILE A 210 -4.63 -7.60 2.45
CA ILE A 210 -3.96 -8.37 3.50
C ILE A 210 -2.84 -9.22 2.90
N THR A 211 -3.12 -9.98 1.83
CA THR A 211 -2.13 -10.86 1.18
C THR A 211 -0.95 -10.07 0.61
N LEU A 212 -1.21 -8.91 0.01
CA LEU A 212 -0.17 -8.02 -0.51
C LEU A 212 0.78 -7.54 0.59
N LEU A 213 0.25 -7.16 1.76
CA LEU A 213 1.05 -6.72 2.90
C LEU A 213 1.75 -7.89 3.64
N LEU A 214 1.11 -9.06 3.70
CA LEU A 214 1.62 -10.23 4.41
C LEU A 214 2.87 -10.83 3.77
N ASP A 215 2.86 -11.00 2.46
CA ASP A 215 3.97 -11.64 1.76
C ASP A 215 5.27 -10.84 1.97
N ASP A 216 5.17 -9.51 2.17
CA ASP A 216 6.29 -8.58 2.25
C ASP A 216 7.06 -8.67 3.58
N THR A 217 6.32 -8.87 4.66
CA THR A 217 6.82 -8.66 6.00
C THR A 217 7.72 -9.83 6.46
N ASP A 218 7.55 -11.03 5.90
CA ASP A 218 8.42 -12.22 6.16
C ASP A 218 9.80 -12.14 5.51
N ARG A 219 9.98 -11.21 4.56
CA ARG A 219 11.25 -11.02 3.84
C ARG A 219 11.92 -9.71 4.21
N ALA A 220 11.16 -8.63 4.44
CA ALA A 220 11.68 -7.38 5.01
C ALA A 220 12.41 -7.63 6.34
N LYS A 221 11.87 -8.50 7.21
CA LYS A 221 12.56 -8.95 8.45
C LYS A 221 13.88 -9.66 8.18
N ARG A 222 13.90 -10.64 7.28
CA ARG A 222 15.13 -11.37 6.94
C ARG A 222 16.21 -10.42 6.41
N ASN A 223 15.83 -9.44 5.60
CA ASN A 223 16.77 -8.47 5.06
C ASN A 223 17.23 -7.44 6.10
N LEU A 224 16.35 -6.98 7.01
CA LEU A 224 16.71 -6.08 8.11
C LEU A 224 17.61 -6.75 9.16
N THR A 225 17.39 -8.03 9.49
CA THR A 225 18.27 -8.80 10.36
C THR A 225 19.67 -8.94 9.73
N LEU A 226 19.74 -9.29 8.43
CA LEU A 226 21.01 -9.40 7.71
C LEU A 226 21.77 -8.08 7.59
N LEU A 227 21.07 -6.94 7.49
CA LEU A 227 21.68 -5.60 7.42
C LEU A 227 22.19 -5.10 8.79
N ASN A 228 21.50 -5.44 9.87
CA ASN A 228 21.95 -5.10 11.23
C ASN A 228 23.14 -5.97 11.66
N ASP A 229 23.18 -7.24 11.25
CA ASP A 229 24.31 -8.13 11.50
C ASP A 229 25.56 -7.70 10.70
N ALA A 230 25.37 -7.21 9.47
CA ALA A 230 26.46 -6.71 8.63
C ALA A 230 27.00 -5.33 9.06
N SER A 231 26.25 -4.56 9.85
CA SER A 231 26.66 -3.24 10.37
C SER A 231 27.26 -3.30 11.79
N SER A 232 27.34 -4.50 12.37
CA SER A 232 27.87 -4.74 13.72
C SER A 232 29.27 -5.40 13.71
N VAL A 233 29.95 -5.38 12.57
CA VAL A 233 31.34 -5.83 12.34
C VAL A 233 32.18 -4.67 11.86
#